data_AF-A0A2V8MHR3-F1
#
_entry.id   AF-A0A2V8MHR3-F1
#
_cell.length_a   1.000
_cell.length_b   1.000
_cell.length_c   1.000
_cell.angle_alpha   90.00
_cell.angle_beta   90.00
_cell.angle_gamma   90.00
#
_symmetry.space_group_name_H-M   'P 1'
#
loop_
_entity.id
_entity.type
_entity.pdbx_description
1 polymer ?
#
loop_
_entity_poly.entity_id
_entity_poly.type
_entity_poly.pdbx_seq_one_letter_code
_entity_poly.pdbx_strand_id
1 'polypeptide(L)'
;MKYLLDTNLCIKFLRGRTSSLKARFMTVPRSQKYLCPVVQAELYFGAYNSAYPQAGLEILQQFIVGFPVLPFDQAAAKEYGEIRARLTRQGNLIGPYDLQIAAIALARGAVVVTHNTEEFGRVAGLEVEDWEA
;
A
#
# COMPACT_ATOMS: atom_id res chain seq x y z
N MET A 1 -15.34 4.34 -3.04
CA MET A 1 -14.34 3.27 -3.27
C MET A 1 -13.36 3.23 -2.11
N LYS A 2 -12.62 2.13 -1.94
CA LYS A 2 -11.53 2.02 -0.96
C LYS A 2 -10.21 1.99 -1.72
N TYR A 3 -9.29 2.89 -1.38
CA TYR A 3 -7.97 2.97 -1.99
C TYR A 3 -6.93 2.54 -0.95
N LEU A 4 -6.30 1.38 -1.13
CA LEU A 4 -5.18 0.94 -0.30
C LEU A 4 -3.89 1.53 -0.86
N LEU A 5 -3.26 2.41 -0.08
CA LEU A 5 -2.03 3.09 -0.50
C LEU A 5 -0.82 2.18 -0.29
N ASP A 6 0.00 2.04 -1.32
CA ASP A 6 1.29 1.35 -1.25
C ASP A 6 2.35 2.19 -0.49
N THR A 7 3.34 1.51 0.07
CA THR A 7 4.48 2.07 0.81
C THR A 7 5.25 3.08 -0.02
N ASN A 8 5.57 2.75 -1.28
CA ASN A 8 6.34 3.63 -2.15
C ASN A 8 5.64 4.97 -2.39
N LEU A 9 4.33 4.92 -2.59
CA LEU A 9 3.50 6.11 -2.76
C LEU A 9 3.47 6.96 -1.50
N CYS A 10 3.31 6.34 -0.32
CA CYS A 10 3.36 7.04 0.96
C CYS A 10 4.70 7.75 1.19
N ILE A 11 5.82 7.07 0.92
CA ILE A 11 7.17 7.64 1.06
C ILE A 11 7.36 8.84 0.12
N LYS A 12 6.94 8.74 -1.14
CA LYS A 12 7.06 9.83 -2.11
C LYS A 12 6.24 11.05 -1.71
N PHE A 13 5.00 10.83 -1.24
CA PHE A 13 4.14 11.89 -0.72
C PHE A 13 4.78 12.61 0.48
N LEU A 14 5.30 11.86 1.45
CA LEU A 14 5.99 12.39 2.63
C LEU A 14 7.25 13.21 2.28
N ARG A 15 7.97 12.81 1.24
CA ARG A 15 9.14 13.56 0.71
C ARG A 15 8.76 14.78 -0.13
N GLY A 16 7.46 15.06 -0.29
CA GLY A 16 6.95 16.22 -1.00
C GLY A 16 7.17 16.18 -2.51
N ARG A 17 7.50 15.01 -3.09
CA ARG A 17 7.79 14.86 -4.51
C ARG A 17 6.51 14.64 -5.33
N THR A 18 6.45 15.24 -6.52
CA THR A 18 5.41 15.18 -7.57
C THR A 18 4.13 16.00 -7.36
N SER A 19 3.72 16.73 -8.41
CA SER A 19 2.52 17.58 -8.44
C SER A 19 1.25 16.80 -8.81
N SER A 20 1.35 15.78 -9.68
CA SER A 20 0.24 14.91 -10.09
C SER A 20 -0.29 14.05 -8.94
N LEU A 21 0.61 13.35 -8.23
CA LEU A 21 0.26 12.57 -7.04
C LEU A 21 -0.43 13.43 -5.99
N LYS A 22 0.10 14.62 -5.70
CA LYS A 22 -0.51 15.57 -4.76
C LYS A 22 -1.91 15.98 -5.21
N ALA A 23 -2.10 16.30 -6.50
CA ALA A 23 -3.41 16.67 -7.00
C ALA A 23 -4.44 15.55 -6.78
N ARG A 24 -4.15 14.32 -7.22
CA ARG A 24 -5.05 13.18 -7.04
C ARG A 24 -5.27 12.85 -5.57
N PHE A 25 -4.19 12.83 -4.78
CA PHE A 25 -4.26 12.63 -3.34
C PHE A 25 -5.12 13.69 -2.65
N MET A 26 -5.13 14.95 -3.08
CA MET A 26 -6.00 15.97 -2.47
C MET A 26 -7.47 15.84 -2.90
N THR A 27 -7.76 15.29 -4.07
CA THR A 27 -9.15 15.10 -4.56
C THR A 27 -9.90 13.95 -3.89
N VAL A 28 -9.20 12.86 -3.54
CA VAL A 28 -9.84 11.71 -2.90
C VAL A 28 -10.03 12.01 -1.40
N PRO A 29 -11.23 11.81 -0.83
CA PRO A 29 -11.46 12.00 0.60
C PRO A 29 -10.56 11.10 1.45
N ARG A 30 -10.07 11.60 2.59
CA ARG A 30 -9.21 10.82 3.49
C ARG A 30 -9.89 9.54 4.01
N SER A 31 -11.21 9.56 4.19
CA SER A 31 -12.01 8.38 4.58
C SER A 31 -12.07 7.27 3.54
N GLN A 32 -11.68 7.55 2.29
CA GLN A 32 -11.60 6.57 1.21
C GLN A 32 -10.19 6.04 0.99
N LYS A 33 -9.17 6.62 1.66
CA LYS A 33 -7.79 6.16 1.59
C LYS A 33 -7.47 5.33 2.82
N TYR A 34 -6.87 4.18 2.60
CA TYR A 34 -6.58 3.21 3.63
C TYR A 34 -5.09 2.90 3.65
N LEU A 35 -4.60 2.62 4.84
CA LEU A 35 -3.30 1.96 5.04
C LEU A 35 -3.54 0.53 5.49
N CYS A 36 -2.50 -0.30 5.47
CA CYS A 36 -2.50 -1.60 6.14
C CYS A 36 -1.29 -1.73 7.06
N PRO A 37 -1.29 -2.69 8.00
CA PRO A 37 -0.17 -2.89 8.92
C PRO A 37 1.17 -3.16 8.22
N VAL A 38 1.15 -3.79 7.04
CA VAL A 38 2.37 -4.05 6.25
C VAL A 38 3.00 -2.75 5.79
N VAL A 39 2.21 -1.87 5.17
CA VAL A 39 2.65 -0.54 4.74
C VAL A 39 3.13 0.30 5.93
N GLN A 40 2.39 0.27 7.04
CA GLN A 40 2.80 0.96 8.26
C GLN A 40 4.15 0.43 8.78
N ALA A 41 4.38 -0.88 8.77
CA ALA A 41 5.62 -1.48 9.22
C ALA A 41 6.82 -0.99 8.37
N GLU A 42 6.68 -0.93 7.05
CA GLU A 42 7.73 -0.40 6.18
C GLU A 42 7.99 1.09 6.41
N LEU A 43 6.94 1.89 6.61
CA LEU A 43 7.07 3.30 6.95
C LEU A 43 7.78 3.51 8.30
N TYR A 44 7.42 2.74 9.32
CA TYR A 44 8.09 2.77 10.62
C TYR A 44 9.55 2.36 10.50
N PHE A 45 9.85 1.29 9.77
CA PHE A 45 11.23 0.88 9.48
C PHE A 45 12.01 2.03 8.85
N GLY A 46 11.45 2.70 7.83
CA GLY A 46 12.07 3.86 7.19
C GLY A 46 12.33 5.02 8.16
N ALA A 47 11.41 5.30 9.08
CA ALA A 47 11.58 6.33 10.10
C ALA A 47 12.70 5.97 11.10
N TYR A 48 12.68 4.75 11.65
CA TYR A 48 13.70 4.26 12.59
C TYR A 48 15.10 4.16 11.98
N ASN A 49 15.18 3.83 10.69
CA ASN A 49 16.44 3.67 9.96
C ASN A 49 16.94 4.99 9.30
N SER A 50 16.30 6.12 9.57
CA SER A 50 16.69 7.42 9.00
C SER A 50 17.84 8.08 9.78
N ALA A 51 18.46 9.10 9.18
CA ALA A 51 19.50 9.90 9.85
C ALA A 51 18.99 10.64 11.10
N TYR A 52 17.68 10.91 11.18
CA TYR A 52 17.05 11.63 12.29
C TYR A 52 15.77 10.90 12.75
N PRO A 53 15.89 9.76 13.47
CA PRO A 53 14.75 8.90 13.78
C PRO A 53 13.61 9.60 14.52
N GLN A 54 13.92 10.45 15.51
CA GLN A 54 12.91 11.16 16.30
C GLN A 54 12.04 12.07 15.42
N ALA A 55 12.66 12.92 14.60
CA ALA A 55 11.94 13.80 13.67
C ALA A 55 11.15 13.00 12.61
N GLY A 56 11.73 11.90 12.11
CA GLY A 56 11.06 11.01 11.16
C GLY A 56 9.81 10.36 11.75
N LEU A 57 9.87 9.92 13.00
CA LEU A 57 8.73 9.32 13.70
C LEU A 57 7.61 10.32 13.96
N GLU A 58 7.93 11.56 14.34
CA GLU A 58 6.93 12.61 14.55
C GLU A 58 6.15 12.91 13.27
N ILE A 59 6.85 13.08 12.14
CA ILE A 59 6.22 13.27 10.82
C ILE A 59 5.36 12.06 10.44
N LEU A 60 5.89 10.85 10.63
CA LEU A 60 5.17 9.62 10.29
C LEU A 60 3.88 9.48 11.10
N GLN A 61 3.96 9.69 12.42
CA GLN A 61 2.80 9.60 13.31
C GLN A 61 1.71 10.61 12.91
N GLN A 62 2.09 11.85 12.60
CA GLN A 62 1.14 12.85 12.09
C GLN A 62 0.53 12.43 10.75
N PHE A 63 1.31 11.81 9.87
CA PHE A 63 0.83 11.34 8.58
C PHE A 63 -0.17 10.19 8.69
N ILE A 64 0.15 9.15 9.46
CA ILE A 64 -0.72 7.97 9.58
C ILE A 64 -2.00 8.26 10.37
N VAL A 65 -1.98 9.25 11.28
CA VAL A 65 -3.12 9.62 12.11
C VAL A 65 -4.32 10.00 11.24
N GLY A 66 -5.41 9.24 11.31
CA GLY A 66 -6.64 9.50 10.58
C GLY A 66 -6.76 8.81 9.22
N PHE A 67 -5.85 7.91 8.85
CA PHE A 67 -6.15 6.91 7.83
C PHE A 67 -6.87 5.72 8.47
N PRO A 68 -8.03 5.28 7.96
CA PRO A 68 -8.57 3.98 8.32
C PRO A 68 -7.59 2.86 7.90
N VAL A 69 -7.59 1.76 8.66
CA VAL A 69 -6.66 0.65 8.45
C VAL A 69 -7.41 -0.60 7.99
N LEU A 70 -6.94 -1.23 6.92
CA LEU A 70 -7.38 -2.56 6.51
C LEU A 70 -6.43 -3.61 7.12
N PRO A 71 -6.92 -4.49 8.01
CA PRO A 71 -6.07 -5.46 8.68
C PRO A 71 -5.72 -6.64 7.76
N PHE A 72 -4.61 -7.30 8.06
CA PHE A 72 -4.33 -8.65 7.55
C PHE A 72 -5.03 -9.67 8.45
N ASP A 73 -6.28 -10.02 8.11
CA ASP A 73 -7.13 -10.93 8.87
C ASP A 73 -7.28 -12.30 8.18
N GLN A 74 -8.20 -13.14 8.66
CA GLN A 74 -8.44 -14.47 8.10
C GLN A 74 -8.84 -14.44 6.61
N ALA A 75 -9.61 -13.43 6.20
CA ALA A 75 -10.00 -13.29 4.80
C ALA A 75 -8.78 -12.95 3.93
N ALA A 76 -7.97 -11.97 4.36
CA ALA A 76 -6.72 -11.64 3.68
C ALA A 76 -5.73 -12.81 3.67
N ALA A 77 -5.64 -13.61 4.73
CA ALA A 77 -4.78 -14.79 4.79
C ALA A 77 -5.20 -15.87 3.77
N LYS A 78 -6.51 -16.05 3.56
CA LYS A 78 -7.03 -16.95 2.53
C LYS A 78 -6.65 -16.47 1.13
N GLU A 79 -6.93 -15.19 0.81
CA GLU A 79 -6.55 -14.59 -0.47
C GLU A 79 -5.04 -14.70 -0.71
N TYR A 80 -4.22 -14.44 0.30
CA TYR A 80 -2.76 -14.58 0.23
C TYR A 80 -2.34 -15.98 -0.22
N GLY A 81 -2.92 -17.03 0.40
CA GLY A 81 -2.60 -18.41 0.06
C GLY A 81 -2.94 -18.75 -1.39
N GLU A 82 -4.12 -18.32 -1.84
CA GLU A 82 -4.60 -18.55 -3.21
C GLU A 82 -3.73 -17.82 -4.24
N ILE A 83 -3.46 -16.52 -4.02
CA ILE A 83 -2.60 -15.71 -4.90
C ILE A 83 -1.20 -16.32 -4.95
N ARG A 84 -0.59 -16.64 -3.80
CA ARG A 84 0.77 -17.20 -3.74
C ARG A 84 0.88 -18.51 -4.50
N ALA A 85 -0.06 -19.43 -4.29
CA ALA A 85 -0.06 -20.72 -4.96
C ALA A 85 -0.18 -20.56 -6.48
N ARG A 86 -1.06 -19.66 -6.94
CA ARG A 86 -1.24 -19.38 -8.38
C ARG A 86 0.02 -18.78 -9.00
N LEU A 87 0.57 -17.72 -8.41
CA LEU A 87 1.76 -17.04 -8.93
C LEU A 87 3.01 -17.93 -8.91
N THR A 88 3.16 -18.78 -7.88
CA THR A 88 4.25 -19.76 -7.79
C THR A 88 4.21 -20.74 -8.97
N ARG A 89 3.04 -21.30 -9.29
CA ARG A 89 2.88 -22.22 -10.43
C ARG A 89 3.16 -21.55 -11.78
N GLN A 90 2.98 -20.24 -11.87
CA GLN A 90 3.21 -19.45 -13.08
C GLN A 90 4.65 -18.95 -13.20
N GLY A 91 5.49 -19.10 -12.17
CA GLY A 91 6.84 -18.54 -12.13
C GLY A 91 6.88 -17.01 -12.00
N ASN A 92 5.75 -16.36 -11.68
CA ASN A 92 5.57 -14.91 -11.70
C ASN A 92 5.29 -14.36 -10.30
N LEU A 93 6.14 -14.72 -9.32
CA LEU A 93 6.01 -14.23 -7.96
C LEU A 93 6.15 -12.71 -7.89
N ILE A 94 5.42 -12.10 -6.96
CA ILE A 94 5.59 -10.70 -6.54
C ILE A 94 6.25 -10.66 -5.16
N GLY A 95 6.74 -9.49 -4.76
CA GLY A 95 7.36 -9.29 -3.45
C GLY A 95 6.50 -9.81 -2.29
N PRO A 96 7.08 -10.35 -1.20
CA PRO A 96 6.31 -10.96 -0.10
C PRO A 96 5.45 -9.95 0.68
N TYR A 97 5.84 -8.68 0.72
CA TYR A 97 5.02 -7.61 1.31
C TYR A 97 3.94 -7.13 0.34
N ASP A 98 4.28 -6.93 -0.94
CA ASP A 98 3.31 -6.63 -2.01
C ASP A 98 2.22 -7.70 -2.11
N LEU A 99 2.58 -8.97 -1.92
CA LEU A 99 1.64 -10.08 -1.87
C LEU A 99 0.65 -9.96 -0.69
N GLN A 100 1.11 -9.52 0.48
CA GLN A 100 0.20 -9.26 1.61
C GLN A 100 -0.69 -8.06 1.34
N ILE A 101 -0.14 -6.97 0.76
CA ILE A 101 -0.92 -5.78 0.38
C ILE A 101 -2.00 -6.14 -0.64
N ALA A 102 -1.65 -6.90 -1.68
CA ALA A 102 -2.58 -7.38 -2.70
C ALA A 102 -3.69 -8.25 -2.09
N ALA A 103 -3.34 -9.16 -1.17
CA ALA A 103 -4.29 -10.02 -0.50
C ALA A 103 -5.28 -9.23 0.38
N ILE A 104 -4.79 -8.21 1.11
CA ILE A 104 -5.64 -7.31 1.90
C ILE A 104 -6.59 -6.54 1.00
N ALA A 105 -6.09 -5.99 -0.11
CA ALA A 105 -6.90 -5.25 -1.05
C ALA A 105 -8.01 -6.11 -1.67
N LEU A 106 -7.65 -7.30 -2.16
CA LEU A 106 -8.60 -8.24 -2.78
C LEU A 106 -9.68 -8.68 -1.79
N ALA A 107 -9.29 -9.07 -0.57
CA ALA A 107 -10.23 -9.48 0.49
C ALA A 107 -11.23 -8.38 0.89
N ARG A 108 -10.88 -7.11 0.66
CA ARG A 108 -11.68 -5.95 1.09
C ARG A 108 -12.32 -5.17 -0.05
N GLY A 109 -12.14 -5.64 -1.29
CA GLY A 109 -12.59 -4.95 -2.51
C GLY A 109 -12.00 -3.54 -2.60
N ALA A 110 -10.70 -3.41 -2.36
CA ALA A 110 -9.97 -2.15 -2.43
C ALA A 110 -9.10 -2.10 -3.68
N VAL A 111 -8.93 -0.89 -4.22
CA VAL A 111 -8.00 -0.57 -5.29
C VAL A 111 -6.63 -0.35 -4.68
N VAL A 112 -5.60 -1.04 -5.17
CA VAL A 112 -4.21 -0.75 -4.78
C VAL A 112 -3.72 0.47 -5.55
N VAL A 113 -3.24 1.48 -4.83
CA VAL A 113 -2.63 2.66 -5.46
C VAL A 113 -1.12 2.54 -5.37
N THR A 114 -0.47 2.34 -6.51
CA THR A 114 0.98 2.04 -6.61
C THR A 114 1.55 2.45 -7.97
N HIS A 115 2.87 2.62 -8.03
CA HIS A 115 3.62 2.70 -9.29
C HIS A 115 4.10 1.34 -9.79
N ASN A 116 4.03 0.30 -8.93
CA ASN A 116 4.41 -1.05 -9.30
C ASN A 116 3.25 -1.79 -10.00
N THR A 117 2.60 -1.12 -10.96
CA THR A 117 1.38 -1.62 -11.61
C THR A 117 1.59 -2.94 -12.33
N GLU A 118 2.79 -3.20 -12.83
CA GLU A 118 3.14 -4.46 -13.49
C GLU A 118 3.11 -5.65 -12.53
N GLU A 119 3.71 -5.53 -11.33
CA GLU A 119 3.70 -6.64 -10.36
C GLU A 119 2.30 -6.87 -9.81
N PHE A 120 1.62 -5.82 -9.34
CA PHE A 120 0.26 -5.95 -8.79
C PHE A 120 -0.74 -6.42 -9.86
N GLY A 121 -0.54 -6.06 -11.12
CA GLY A 121 -1.36 -6.52 -12.25
C GLY A 121 -1.29 -8.04 -12.51
N ARG A 122 -0.32 -8.76 -11.93
CA ARG A 122 -0.25 -10.24 -11.97
C ARG A 122 -1.31 -10.89 -11.08
N VAL A 123 -1.89 -10.13 -10.14
CA VAL A 123 -2.93 -10.60 -9.23
C VAL A 123 -4.29 -10.51 -9.93
N ALA A 124 -4.84 -11.66 -10.33
CA ALA A 124 -6.13 -11.73 -11.00
C ALA A 124 -7.24 -11.19 -10.08
N GLY A 125 -8.10 -10.31 -10.63
CA GLY A 125 -9.20 -9.68 -9.90
C GLY A 125 -8.80 -8.49 -9.02
N LEU A 126 -7.50 -8.15 -8.95
CA LEU A 126 -7.04 -6.98 -8.22
C LEU A 126 -7.18 -5.72 -9.08
N GLU A 127 -7.84 -4.70 -8.54
CA GLU A 127 -7.90 -3.37 -9.14
C GLU A 127 -6.65 -2.56 -8.73
N VAL A 128 -6.02 -1.90 -9.70
CA VAL A 128 -4.78 -1.14 -9.48
C VAL A 128 -4.90 0.23 -10.16
N GLU A 129 -4.51 1.29 -9.45
CA GLU A 129 -4.41 2.65 -9.99
C GLU A 129 -2.98 3.20 -9.81
N ASP A 130 -2.48 3.90 -10.82
CA ASP A 130 -1.29 4.74 -10.72
C ASP A 130 -1.72 6.20 -10.62
N TRP A 131 -1.38 6.88 -9.52
CA TRP A 131 -1.69 8.30 -9.31
C TRP A 131 -0.56 9.25 -9.72
N GLU A 132 0.57 8.75 -10.22
CA GLU A 132 1.65 9.54 -10.81
C GLU A 132 1.62 9.55 -12.34
N ALA A 133 0.87 8.63 -12.97
CA ALA A 133 0.70 8.53 -14.42
C ALA A 133 0.09 9.78 -15.09
#